data_AF-A0A934VWI0-F1
#
_entry.id   AF-A0A934VWI0-F1
#
_cell.length_a   1.000
_cell.length_b   1.000
_cell.length_c   1.000
_cell.angle_alpha   90.00
_cell.angle_beta   90.00
_cell.angle_gamma   90.00
#
_symmetry.space_group_name_H-M   'P 1'
#
loop_
_entity.id
_entity.type
_entity.pdbx_description
1 polymer ?
#
loop_
_entity_poly.entity_id
_entity_poly.type
_entity_poly.pdbx_seq_one_letter_code
_entity_poly.pdbx_strand_id
1 'polypeptide(L)'
;MESSKEQFSPEVKCSHKELRDPSSLTPHPRNPNRHGQKQIEMLARIIRHQGWRNPIVVSARSGFVIAGHGRLEAALLLGLAQVPVDVQQFASEADEWAHLVADNRIAELADMDKDGLGDLLRDLGGVDDFDLELTGFDASELDQMLSDETQADDIAEDEDASENACLLKFDGLSIPVTEAERVALRRQIDQHAEATGSYFGFVRQLLALEDDV
;
A
#
# COMPACT_ATOMS: atom_id res chain seq x y z
N MET A 1 4.48 45.42 -5.17
CA MET A 1 5.66 44.69 -4.67
C MET A 1 5.28 43.22 -4.69
N GLU A 2 5.45 42.57 -5.85
CA GLU A 2 5.28 41.13 -5.94
C GLU A 2 6.47 40.50 -5.23
N SER A 3 6.18 39.89 -4.08
CA SER A 3 7.12 39.07 -3.34
C SER A 3 7.49 37.91 -4.26
N SER A 4 8.71 37.93 -4.78
CA SER A 4 9.30 36.85 -5.57
C SER A 4 9.36 35.61 -4.68
N LYS A 5 8.30 34.79 -4.69
CA LYS A 5 8.33 33.46 -4.09
C LYS A 5 9.42 32.69 -4.83
N GLU A 6 10.50 32.37 -4.15
CA GLU A 6 11.46 31.39 -4.66
C GLU A 6 10.68 30.13 -5.02
N GLN A 7 10.66 29.79 -6.30
CA GLN A 7 9.89 28.67 -6.80
C GLN A 7 10.62 27.40 -6.39
N PHE A 8 10.01 26.64 -5.48
CA PHE A 8 10.54 25.36 -5.03
C PHE A 8 10.77 24.44 -6.23
N SER A 9 11.99 23.93 -6.37
CA SER A 9 12.36 22.99 -7.43
C SER A 9 13.14 21.82 -6.81
N PRO A 10 12.55 20.61 -6.76
CA PRO A 10 13.21 19.45 -6.18
C PRO A 10 14.38 18.99 -7.06
N GLU A 11 15.44 18.48 -6.43
CA GLU A 11 16.55 17.85 -7.14
C GLU A 11 16.06 16.61 -7.90
N VAL A 12 16.37 16.51 -9.19
CA VAL A 12 16.04 15.34 -10.01
C VAL A 12 17.13 14.28 -9.86
N LYS A 13 16.77 13.15 -9.26
CA LYS A 13 17.69 12.04 -8.93
C LYS A 13 17.48 10.79 -9.79
N CYS A 14 16.54 10.85 -10.73
CA CYS A 14 16.18 9.74 -11.58
C CYS A 14 16.75 9.89 -13.00
N SER A 15 16.99 8.75 -13.66
CA SER A 15 17.20 8.76 -15.11
C SER A 15 15.91 9.21 -15.80
N HIS A 16 16.05 10.07 -16.80
CA HIS A 16 14.94 10.63 -17.58
C HIS A 16 15.45 11.10 -18.94
N LYS A 17 14.54 11.34 -19.89
CA LYS A 17 14.90 11.81 -21.22
C LYS A 17 14.88 13.33 -21.33
N GLU A 18 13.89 13.96 -20.71
CA GLU A 18 13.71 15.41 -20.77
C GLU A 18 13.01 15.95 -19.52
N LEU A 19 13.14 17.26 -19.30
CA LEU A 19 12.38 18.00 -18.31
C LEU A 19 11.24 18.73 -19.02
N ARG A 20 10.01 18.64 -18.50
CA ARG A 20 8.84 19.32 -19.08
C ARG A 20 8.05 20.07 -18.03
N ASP A 21 7.33 21.10 -18.47
CA ASP A 21 6.30 21.75 -17.66
C ASP A 21 5.18 20.74 -17.36
N PRO A 22 4.85 20.47 -16.07
CA PRO A 22 3.79 19.52 -15.72
C PRO A 22 2.43 19.91 -16.30
N SER A 23 2.14 21.21 -16.48
CA SER A 23 0.88 21.67 -17.08
C SER A 23 0.76 21.34 -18.57
N SER A 24 1.88 21.03 -19.23
CA SER A 24 1.89 20.59 -20.63
C SER A 24 1.64 19.09 -20.81
N LEU A 25 1.63 18.32 -19.71
CA LEU A 25 1.43 16.88 -19.74
C LEU A 25 -0.06 16.54 -19.69
N THR A 26 -0.51 15.68 -20.60
CA THR A 26 -1.91 15.26 -20.66
C THR A 26 -2.08 13.88 -20.02
N PRO A 27 -2.85 13.75 -18.92
CA PRO A 27 -3.18 12.45 -18.33
C PRO A 27 -3.89 11.54 -19.33
N HIS A 28 -3.58 10.24 -19.34
CA HIS A 28 -4.32 9.29 -20.18
C HIS A 28 -5.81 9.27 -19.78
N PRO A 29 -6.75 9.52 -20.71
CA PRO A 29 -8.17 9.72 -20.38
C PRO A 29 -8.88 8.45 -19.89
N ARG A 30 -8.27 7.28 -20.12
CA ARG A 30 -8.77 5.97 -19.66
C ARG A 30 -7.98 5.40 -18.49
N ASN A 31 -7.19 6.20 -17.76
CA ASN A 31 -6.57 5.71 -16.54
C ASN A 31 -7.67 5.29 -15.55
N PRO A 32 -7.74 4.00 -15.15
CA PRO A 32 -8.75 3.54 -14.20
C PRO A 32 -8.48 4.03 -12.78
N ASN A 33 -7.22 4.37 -12.46
CA ASN A 33 -6.82 4.75 -11.12
C ASN A 33 -7.11 6.21 -10.82
N ARG A 34 -7.60 6.43 -9.59
CA ARG A 34 -7.89 7.75 -9.04
C ARG A 34 -7.05 7.94 -7.80
N HIS A 35 -6.47 9.13 -7.67
CA HIS A 35 -5.66 9.48 -6.51
C HIS A 35 -6.46 10.41 -5.60
N GLY A 36 -6.57 10.04 -4.33
CA GLY A 36 -7.21 10.89 -3.32
C GLY A 36 -6.30 12.03 -2.91
N GLN A 37 -6.88 13.13 -2.43
CA GLN A 37 -6.12 14.33 -2.03
C GLN A 37 -5.00 14.01 -1.01
N LYS A 38 -5.29 13.16 -0.01
CA LYS A 38 -4.29 12.72 0.99
C LYS A 38 -3.08 12.03 0.34
N GLN A 39 -3.32 11.16 -0.63
CA GLN A 39 -2.25 10.46 -1.36
C GLN A 39 -1.37 11.45 -2.14
N ILE A 40 -1.99 12.46 -2.75
CA ILE A 40 -1.28 13.50 -3.50
C ILE A 40 -0.42 14.37 -2.57
N GLU A 41 -0.95 14.75 -1.41
CA GLU A 41 -0.20 15.52 -0.40
C GLU A 41 0.99 14.75 0.15
N MET A 42 0.81 13.47 0.42
CA MET A 42 1.87 12.55 0.84
C MET A 42 2.97 12.43 -0.23
N LEU A 43 2.59 12.21 -1.50
CA LEU A 43 3.54 12.20 -2.62
C LEU A 43 4.29 13.54 -2.73
N ALA A 44 3.59 14.65 -2.57
CA ALA A 44 4.19 15.98 -2.61
C ALA A 44 5.21 16.18 -1.46
N ARG A 45 4.93 15.68 -0.26
CA ARG A 45 5.88 15.69 0.86
C ARG A 45 7.11 14.84 0.56
N ILE A 46 6.92 13.61 0.07
CA ILE A 46 8.01 12.69 -0.27
C ILE A 46 8.92 13.32 -1.34
N ILE A 47 8.34 13.87 -2.41
CA ILE A 47 9.10 14.57 -3.47
C ILE A 47 9.86 15.76 -2.89
N ARG A 48 9.24 16.53 -1.98
CA ARG A 48 9.89 17.68 -1.35
C ARG A 48 11.10 17.27 -0.52
N HIS A 49 10.99 16.18 0.24
CA HIS A 49 12.04 15.72 1.13
C HIS A 49 13.17 15.01 0.38
N GLN A 50 12.82 14.07 -0.50
CA GLN A 50 13.81 13.15 -1.08
C GLN A 50 14.35 13.62 -2.45
N GLY A 51 13.68 14.60 -3.07
CA GLY A 51 13.85 14.91 -4.48
C GLY A 51 13.04 13.98 -5.38
N TRP A 52 13.19 14.14 -6.69
CA TRP A 52 12.42 13.38 -7.67
C TRP A 52 13.12 12.07 -8.04
N ARG A 53 12.56 10.93 -7.63
CA ARG A 53 13.20 9.61 -7.75
C ARG A 53 12.74 8.73 -8.91
N ASN A 54 11.55 8.98 -9.47
CA ASN A 54 11.01 8.19 -10.59
C ASN A 54 10.38 9.11 -11.65
N PRO A 55 10.75 9.04 -12.94
CA PRO A 55 10.22 9.94 -13.97
C PRO A 55 8.75 9.65 -14.32
N ILE A 56 8.04 10.65 -14.83
CA ILE A 56 6.71 10.44 -15.43
C ILE A 56 6.90 9.78 -16.79
N VAL A 57 6.18 8.69 -17.05
CA VAL A 57 6.27 7.99 -18.33
C VAL A 57 5.23 8.54 -19.29
N VAL A 58 5.67 9.01 -20.45
CA VAL A 58 4.81 9.54 -21.51
C VAL A 58 4.94 8.68 -22.76
N SER A 59 3.81 8.31 -23.37
CA SER A 59 3.82 7.60 -24.64
C SER A 59 4.25 8.53 -25.77
N ALA A 60 5.30 8.14 -26.50
CA ALA A 60 5.74 8.82 -27.72
C ALA A 60 4.70 8.74 -28.85
N ARG A 61 3.75 7.79 -28.77
CA ARG A 61 2.71 7.61 -29.79
C ARG A 61 1.48 8.47 -29.52
N SER A 62 0.94 8.41 -28.31
CA SER A 62 -0.31 9.12 -27.95
C SER A 62 -0.05 10.50 -27.32
N GLY A 63 1.16 10.72 -26.78
CA GLY A 63 1.49 11.92 -26.01
C GLY A 63 0.91 11.93 -24.60
N PHE A 64 0.23 10.85 -24.18
CA PHE A 64 -0.39 10.76 -22.86
C PHE A 64 0.57 10.23 -21.80
N VAL A 65 0.33 10.63 -20.55
CA VAL A 65 0.96 10.05 -19.37
C VAL A 65 0.44 8.64 -19.15
N ILE A 66 1.33 7.65 -19.18
CA ILE A 66 1.01 6.23 -19.02
C ILE A 66 1.34 5.73 -17.61
N ALA A 67 2.36 6.29 -16.96
CA ALA A 67 2.67 5.99 -15.57
C ALA A 67 3.12 7.25 -14.81
N GLY A 68 2.76 7.33 -13.54
CA GLY A 68 3.10 8.47 -12.67
C GLY A 68 2.05 9.58 -12.59
N HIS A 69 0.76 9.28 -12.78
CA HIS A 69 -0.33 10.26 -12.64
C HIS A 69 -0.35 10.94 -11.27
N GLY A 70 -0.23 10.19 -10.17
CA GLY A 70 -0.14 10.79 -8.83
C GLY A 70 1.08 11.72 -8.66
N ARG A 71 2.22 11.41 -9.30
CA ARG A 71 3.41 12.27 -9.29
C ARG A 71 3.18 13.56 -10.09
N LEU A 72 2.47 13.47 -11.22
CA LEU A 72 2.05 14.65 -11.98
C LEU A 72 1.13 15.55 -11.15
N GLU A 73 0.11 14.97 -10.51
CA GLU A 73 -0.81 15.71 -9.64
C GLU A 73 -0.07 16.36 -8.46
N ALA A 74 0.87 15.65 -7.83
CA ALA A 74 1.72 16.19 -6.78
C ALA A 74 2.61 17.34 -7.28
N ALA A 75 3.17 17.25 -8.49
CA ALA A 75 3.94 18.34 -9.08
C ALA A 75 3.11 19.60 -9.33
N LEU A 76 1.87 19.42 -9.80
CA LEU A 76 0.91 20.51 -9.99
C LEU A 76 0.55 21.15 -8.64
N LEU A 77 0.30 20.34 -7.61
CA LEU A 77 0.06 20.82 -6.25
C LEU A 77 1.24 21.63 -5.69
N LEU A 78 2.47 21.20 -5.98
CA LEU A 78 3.70 21.86 -5.56
C LEU A 78 4.04 23.11 -6.38
N GLY A 79 3.37 23.34 -7.51
CA GLY A 79 3.66 24.47 -8.41
C GLY A 79 5.03 24.36 -9.10
N LEU A 80 5.48 23.14 -9.38
CA LEU A 80 6.79 22.90 -9.99
C LEU A 80 6.81 23.41 -11.44
N ALA A 81 7.90 24.06 -11.83
CA ALA A 81 8.10 24.52 -13.20
C ALA A 81 8.49 23.38 -14.15
N GLN A 82 9.17 22.35 -13.64
CA GLN A 82 9.69 21.24 -14.43
C GLN A 82 9.58 19.93 -13.67
N VAL A 83 9.28 18.86 -14.42
CA VAL A 83 9.28 17.47 -13.96
C VAL A 83 10.06 16.59 -14.94
N PRO A 84 10.77 15.57 -14.46
CA PRO A 84 11.47 14.62 -15.32
C PRO A 84 10.50 13.66 -15.99
N VAL A 85 10.65 13.53 -17.30
CA VAL A 85 9.81 12.72 -18.17
C VAL A 85 10.68 11.71 -18.90
N ASP A 86 10.20 10.47 -18.93
CA ASP A 86 10.71 9.42 -19.81
C ASP A 86 9.68 9.17 -20.93
N VAL A 87 10.04 9.61 -22.14
CA VAL A 87 9.20 9.45 -23.33
C VAL A 87 9.47 8.08 -23.95
N GLN A 88 8.53 7.15 -23.86
CA GLN A 88 8.71 5.76 -24.28
C GLN A 88 7.91 5.41 -25.54
N GLN A 89 8.47 4.53 -26.37
CA GLN A 89 7.78 4.03 -27.56
C GLN A 89 7.05 2.74 -27.22
N PHE A 90 5.79 2.64 -27.65
CA PHE A 90 4.99 1.42 -27.57
C PHE A 90 4.71 0.93 -29.00
N ALA A 91 4.66 -0.39 -29.21
CA ALA A 91 4.44 -0.96 -30.54
C ALA A 91 2.98 -0.79 -31.01
N SER A 92 2.01 -0.97 -30.11
CA SER A 92 0.58 -0.80 -30.39
C SER A 92 -0.17 -0.07 -29.28
N GLU A 93 -1.38 0.43 -29.58
CA GLU A 93 -2.29 1.02 -28.58
C GLU A 93 -2.61 0.01 -27.47
N ALA A 94 -2.79 -1.26 -27.84
CA ALA A 94 -3.00 -2.34 -26.89
C ALA A 94 -1.83 -2.50 -25.91
N ASP A 95 -0.58 -2.38 -26.37
CA ASP A 95 0.60 -2.48 -25.49
C ASP A 95 0.69 -1.30 -24.50
N GLU A 96 0.29 -0.09 -24.94
CA GLU A 96 0.24 1.08 -24.04
C GLU A 96 -0.85 0.92 -22.99
N TRP A 97 -2.02 0.46 -23.37
CA TRP A 97 -3.11 0.20 -22.41
C TRP A 97 -2.77 -0.96 -21.49
N ALA A 98 -2.11 -2.01 -22.00
CA ALA A 98 -1.62 -3.09 -21.17
C ALA A 98 -0.62 -2.57 -20.14
N HIS A 99 0.30 -1.68 -20.53
CA HIS A 99 1.26 -1.08 -19.59
C HIS A 99 0.57 -0.19 -18.54
N LEU A 100 -0.38 0.65 -18.96
CA LEU A 100 -1.19 1.51 -18.08
C LEU A 100 -1.89 0.71 -16.97
N VAL A 101 -2.39 -0.49 -17.29
CA VAL A 101 -3.07 -1.38 -16.35
C VAL A 101 -2.07 -2.20 -15.52
N ALA A 102 -1.05 -2.77 -16.17
CA ALA A 102 -0.11 -3.69 -15.54
C ALA A 102 0.73 -3.05 -14.45
N ASP A 103 1.17 -1.79 -14.62
CA ASP A 103 2.00 -1.07 -13.64
C ASP A 103 1.38 -1.10 -12.23
N ASN A 104 0.09 -0.80 -12.16
CA ASN A 104 -0.65 -0.78 -10.89
C ASN A 104 -1.04 -2.20 -10.44
N ARG A 105 -1.50 -3.04 -11.38
CA ARG A 105 -1.94 -4.39 -11.03
C ARG A 105 -0.81 -5.25 -10.48
N ILE A 106 0.39 -5.13 -11.04
CA ILE A 106 1.55 -5.88 -10.56
C ILE A 106 1.93 -5.45 -9.15
N ALA A 107 1.85 -4.15 -8.84
CA ALA A 107 2.07 -3.66 -7.48
C ALA A 107 1.04 -4.21 -6.48
N GLU A 108 -0.24 -4.26 -6.86
CA GLU A 108 -1.31 -4.84 -6.02
C GLU A 108 -1.19 -6.35 -5.77
N LEU A 109 -0.50 -7.07 -6.66
CA LEU A 109 -0.29 -8.51 -6.55
C LEU A 109 0.85 -8.88 -5.59
N ALA A 110 1.64 -7.89 -5.15
CA ALA A 110 2.71 -8.13 -4.19
C ALA A 110 2.12 -8.53 -2.83
N ASP A 111 2.58 -9.64 -2.28
CA ASP A 111 2.32 -10.01 -0.90
C ASP A 111 3.36 -9.32 -0.01
N MET A 112 2.90 -8.66 1.03
CA MET A 112 3.74 -7.84 1.89
C MET A 112 4.14 -8.63 3.12
N ASP A 113 5.45 -8.84 3.28
CA ASP A 113 6.04 -9.41 4.49
C ASP A 113 5.88 -8.40 5.64
N LYS A 114 4.90 -8.65 6.51
CA LYS A 114 4.53 -7.71 7.58
C LYS A 114 5.60 -7.64 8.66
N ASP A 115 6.16 -8.78 9.03
CA ASP A 115 7.18 -8.85 10.08
C ASP A 115 8.44 -8.11 9.61
N GLY A 116 8.88 -8.38 8.37
CA GLY A 116 10.01 -7.67 7.77
C GLY A 116 9.76 -6.17 7.57
N LEU A 117 8.52 -5.76 7.34
CA LEU A 117 8.15 -4.35 7.27
C LEU A 117 8.17 -3.69 8.66
N GLY A 118 7.67 -4.36 9.69
CA GLY A 118 7.71 -3.89 11.08
C GLY A 118 9.13 -3.66 11.56
N ASP A 119 10.03 -4.61 11.30
CA ASP A 119 11.47 -4.49 11.57
C ASP A 119 12.06 -3.24 10.90
N LEU A 120 11.80 -3.06 9.61
CA LEU A 120 12.31 -1.91 8.86
C LEU A 120 11.77 -0.57 9.39
N LEU A 121 10.49 -0.51 9.76
CA LEU A 121 9.87 0.71 10.32
C LEU A 121 10.45 1.04 11.70
N ARG A 122 10.75 0.04 12.54
CA ARG A 122 11.44 0.23 13.82
C ARG A 122 12.86 0.76 13.64
N ASP A 123 13.61 0.16 12.72
CA ASP A 123 14.96 0.63 12.38
C ASP A 123 14.94 2.08 11.90
N LEU A 124 13.98 2.44 11.04
CA LEU A 124 13.81 3.82 10.59
C LEU A 124 13.40 4.77 11.73
N GLY A 125 12.56 4.31 12.66
CA GLY A 125 12.13 5.09 13.83
C GLY A 125 13.26 5.35 14.82
N GLY A 126 14.29 4.50 14.83
CA GLY A 126 15.52 4.70 15.61
C GLY A 126 16.51 5.69 14.98
N VAL A 127 16.27 6.17 13.76
CA VAL A 127 17.11 7.19 13.11
C VAL A 127 16.70 8.57 13.59
N ASP A 128 17.64 9.28 14.20
CA ASP A 128 17.45 10.66 14.66
C ASP A 128 16.92 11.56 13.52
N ASP A 129 15.89 12.35 13.84
CA ASP A 129 15.24 13.33 12.95
C ASP A 129 14.61 12.76 11.66
N PHE A 130 14.32 11.46 11.59
CA PHE A 130 13.61 10.87 10.45
C PHE A 130 12.08 10.95 10.59
N ASP A 131 11.39 11.48 9.58
CA ASP A 131 9.92 11.47 9.49
C ASP A 131 9.44 10.13 8.89
N LEU A 132 8.95 9.23 9.75
CA LEU A 132 8.42 7.92 9.33
C LEU A 132 7.27 8.04 8.33
N GLU A 133 6.49 9.11 8.34
CA GLU A 133 5.39 9.24 7.39
C GLU A 133 5.87 9.52 5.95
N LEU A 134 7.20 9.64 5.72
CA LEU A 134 7.82 9.61 4.39
C LEU A 134 7.82 8.22 3.75
N THR A 135 7.52 7.17 4.52
CA THR A 135 7.34 5.80 4.03
C THR A 135 6.05 5.63 3.23
N GLY A 136 5.11 6.55 3.39
CA GLY A 136 3.80 6.50 2.75
C GLY A 136 2.69 5.92 3.63
N PHE A 137 3.00 5.56 4.88
CA PHE A 137 2.00 5.26 5.91
C PHE A 137 1.61 6.54 6.66
N ASP A 138 0.34 6.65 7.04
CA ASP A 138 -0.07 7.69 7.97
C ASP A 138 0.29 7.34 9.43
N ALA A 139 0.25 8.34 10.32
CA ALA A 139 0.60 8.13 11.73
C ALA A 139 -0.21 7.01 12.39
N SER A 140 -1.49 6.85 12.04
CA SER A 140 -2.35 5.83 12.65
C SER A 140 -2.03 4.42 12.16
N GLU A 141 -1.62 4.29 10.89
CA GLU A 141 -1.13 3.03 10.33
C GLU A 141 0.22 2.65 10.94
N LEU A 142 1.14 3.62 11.08
CA LEU A 142 2.43 3.43 11.73
C LEU A 142 2.28 2.99 13.18
N ASP A 143 1.41 3.67 13.95
CA ASP A 143 1.14 3.31 15.34
C ASP A 143 0.60 1.87 15.45
N GLN A 144 -0.34 1.47 14.58
CA GLN A 144 -0.86 0.10 14.57
C GLN A 144 0.23 -0.92 14.29
N MET A 145 1.04 -0.69 13.25
CA MET A 145 2.12 -1.61 12.86
C MET A 145 3.21 -1.74 13.93
N LEU A 146 3.56 -0.64 14.59
CA LEU A 146 4.58 -0.64 15.64
C LEU A 146 4.04 -1.18 16.98
N SER A 147 2.74 -1.00 17.25
CA SER A 147 2.11 -1.46 18.49
C SER A 147 1.79 -2.96 18.51
N ASP A 148 1.38 -3.53 17.36
CA ASP A 148 1.03 -4.95 17.23
C ASP A 148 2.22 -5.89 17.51
N GLU A 149 3.46 -5.40 17.37
CA GLU A 149 4.68 -6.17 17.63
C GLU A 149 5.29 -5.92 19.02
N THR A 150 5.09 -4.73 19.63
CA THR A 150 5.57 -4.46 21.00
C THR A 150 4.91 -5.32 22.08
N GLN A 151 3.77 -5.97 21.81
CA GLN A 151 3.23 -6.98 22.72
C GLN A 151 4.04 -8.28 22.77
N ALA A 152 5.04 -8.45 21.89
CA ALA A 152 5.96 -9.60 21.95
C ALA A 152 7.13 -9.40 22.92
N ASP A 153 7.52 -8.15 23.24
CA ASP A 153 8.76 -7.86 23.97
C ASP A 153 8.58 -7.39 25.43
N ASP A 154 7.35 -7.07 25.86
CA ASP A 154 7.06 -6.58 27.23
C ASP A 154 6.36 -7.62 28.13
N ILE A 155 6.73 -8.90 28.01
CA ILE A 155 6.38 -9.93 29.02
C ILE A 155 7.54 -10.09 30.00
N ALA A 156 7.62 -9.18 30.97
CA ALA A 156 8.37 -9.40 32.18
C ALA A 156 7.73 -10.56 32.96
N GLU A 157 8.49 -11.65 33.14
CA GLU A 157 8.39 -12.68 34.17
C GLU A 157 6.97 -13.03 34.66
N ASP A 158 6.24 -13.82 33.85
CA ASP A 158 5.41 -14.89 34.41
C ASP A 158 5.72 -16.18 33.63
N GLU A 159 6.43 -17.08 34.29
CA GLU A 159 6.72 -18.43 33.82
C GLU A 159 5.40 -19.20 33.69
N ASP A 160 4.84 -19.28 32.49
CA ASP A 160 4.08 -20.43 31.92
C ASP A 160 3.15 -19.95 30.79
N ALA A 161 3.70 -19.81 29.57
CA ALA A 161 3.06 -20.04 28.25
C ALA A 161 3.75 -19.22 27.14
N SER A 162 4.99 -19.58 26.80
CA SER A 162 5.54 -19.25 25.48
C SER A 162 5.50 -20.51 24.63
N GLU A 163 4.77 -20.46 23.52
CA GLU A 163 5.07 -21.01 22.19
C GLU A 163 3.78 -21.18 21.37
N ASN A 164 3.63 -20.41 20.28
CA ASN A 164 2.57 -20.51 19.27
C ASN A 164 1.11 -20.39 19.75
N ALA A 165 0.69 -19.19 20.17
CA ALA A 165 -0.73 -18.88 20.32
C ALA A 165 -1.41 -18.87 18.94
N CYS A 166 -2.21 -19.89 18.66
CA CYS A 166 -3.02 -19.93 17.45
C CYS A 166 -4.22 -18.99 17.64
N LEU A 167 -4.45 -18.05 16.72
CA LEU A 167 -5.53 -17.06 16.84
C LEU A 167 -6.68 -17.38 15.88
N LEU A 168 -7.92 -17.41 16.38
CA LEU A 168 -9.15 -17.43 15.57
C LEU A 168 -9.62 -15.99 15.34
N LYS A 169 -9.72 -15.58 14.07
CA LYS A 169 -10.19 -14.23 13.69
C LYS A 169 -11.70 -14.24 13.37
N PHE A 170 -12.47 -13.41 14.07
CA PHE A 170 -13.91 -13.23 13.83
C PHE A 170 -14.33 -11.79 14.12
N ASP A 171 -14.91 -11.10 13.12
CA ASP A 171 -15.43 -9.73 13.25
C ASP A 171 -14.46 -8.73 13.92
N GLY A 172 -13.17 -8.79 13.54
CA GLY A 172 -12.12 -7.94 14.11
C GLY A 172 -11.59 -8.40 15.48
N LEU A 173 -12.16 -9.44 16.09
CA LEU A 173 -11.65 -10.05 17.31
C LEU A 173 -10.60 -11.11 16.99
N SER A 174 -9.50 -11.10 17.74
CA SER A 174 -8.48 -12.16 17.78
C SER A 174 -8.69 -12.99 19.03
N ILE A 175 -9.25 -14.19 18.88
CA ILE A 175 -9.54 -15.10 19.99
C ILE A 175 -8.40 -16.11 20.09
N PRO A 176 -7.62 -16.14 21.19
CA PRO A 176 -6.59 -17.14 21.38
C PRO A 176 -7.22 -18.53 21.53
N VAL A 177 -6.68 -19.50 20.79
CA VAL A 177 -7.07 -20.90 20.84
C VAL A 177 -5.85 -21.79 20.99
N THR A 178 -6.00 -22.86 21.76
CA THR A 178 -4.98 -23.89 21.90
C THR A 178 -4.89 -24.74 20.61
N GLU A 179 -3.77 -25.45 20.43
CA GLU A 179 -3.61 -26.36 19.29
C GLU A 179 -4.70 -27.45 19.25
N ALA A 180 -5.10 -27.94 20.43
CA ALA A 180 -6.16 -28.93 20.56
C ALA A 180 -7.51 -28.38 20.07
N GLU A 181 -7.85 -27.14 20.43
CA GLU A 181 -9.07 -26.47 19.99
C GLU A 181 -9.07 -26.21 18.49
N ARG A 182 -7.94 -25.76 17.92
CA ARG A 182 -7.79 -25.57 16.47
C ARG A 182 -8.03 -26.88 15.71
N VAL A 183 -7.38 -27.97 16.14
CA VAL A 183 -7.51 -29.28 15.49
C VAL A 183 -8.94 -29.82 15.61
N ALA A 184 -9.57 -29.66 16.77
CA ALA A 184 -10.96 -30.06 16.99
C ALA A 184 -11.92 -29.26 16.10
N LEU A 185 -11.76 -27.94 16.03
CA LEU A 185 -12.59 -27.06 15.19
C LEU A 185 -12.44 -27.41 13.71
N ARG A 186 -11.20 -27.61 13.24
CA ARG A 186 -10.94 -27.98 11.84
C ARG A 186 -11.61 -29.30 11.48
N ARG A 187 -11.50 -30.31 12.35
CA ARG A 187 -12.15 -31.60 12.15
C ARG A 187 -13.67 -31.47 12.02
N GLN A 188 -14.31 -30.61 12.81
CA GLN A 188 -15.76 -30.41 12.72
C GLN A 188 -16.16 -29.70 11.42
N ILE A 189 -15.37 -28.74 10.94
CA ILE A 189 -15.60 -28.07 9.66
C ILE A 189 -15.53 -29.09 8.51
N ASP A 190 -14.49 -29.93 8.50
CA ASP A 190 -14.29 -30.92 7.45
C ASP A 190 -15.42 -31.96 7.45
N GLN A 191 -15.83 -32.45 8.63
CA GLN A 191 -16.97 -33.37 8.77
C GLN A 191 -18.30 -32.77 8.28
N HIS A 192 -18.54 -31.49 8.55
CA HIS A 192 -19.72 -30.79 8.04
C HIS A 192 -19.68 -30.71 6.51
N ALA A 193 -18.55 -30.30 5.94
CA ALA A 193 -18.37 -30.18 4.50
C ALA A 193 -18.52 -31.52 3.77
N GLU A 194 -18.04 -32.62 4.37
CA GLU A 194 -18.26 -33.97 3.85
C GLU A 194 -19.74 -34.39 3.89
N ALA A 195 -20.47 -34.02 4.95
CA ALA A 195 -21.87 -34.40 5.12
C ALA A 195 -22.84 -33.59 4.24
N THR A 196 -22.60 -32.29 4.08
CA THR A 196 -23.52 -31.38 3.38
C THR A 196 -23.03 -31.01 1.96
N GLY A 197 -21.78 -31.30 1.64
CA GLY A 197 -21.13 -30.88 0.39
C GLY A 197 -20.79 -29.38 0.36
N SER A 198 -20.93 -28.65 1.48
CA SER A 198 -20.71 -27.21 1.56
C SER A 198 -20.22 -26.79 2.95
N TYR A 199 -19.49 -25.68 3.04
CA TYR A 199 -19.17 -25.05 4.31
C TYR A 199 -20.32 -24.17 4.85
N PHE A 200 -21.32 -23.89 4.00
CA PHE A 200 -22.47 -23.07 4.36
C PHE A 200 -23.38 -23.79 5.35
N GLY A 201 -23.73 -23.11 6.45
CA GLY A 201 -24.54 -23.70 7.54
C GLY A 201 -23.71 -24.22 8.71
N PHE A 202 -22.39 -24.36 8.56
CA PHE A 202 -21.50 -24.78 9.66
C PHE A 202 -21.64 -23.91 10.91
N VAL A 203 -21.67 -22.57 10.75
CA VAL A 203 -21.82 -21.65 11.88
C VAL A 203 -23.18 -21.82 12.57
N ARG A 204 -24.25 -22.12 11.82
CA ARG A 204 -25.57 -22.41 12.43
C ARG A 204 -25.53 -23.69 13.25
N GLN A 205 -24.89 -24.74 12.73
CA GLN A 205 -24.67 -25.98 13.46
C GLN A 205 -23.83 -25.75 14.72
N LEU A 206 -22.76 -24.95 14.63
CA LEU A 206 -21.89 -24.62 15.76
C LEU A 206 -22.64 -23.85 16.85
N LEU A 207 -23.51 -22.93 16.45
CA LEU A 207 -24.35 -22.14 17.36
C LEU A 207 -25.63 -22.88 17.81
N ALA A 208 -25.83 -24.13 17.35
CA ALA A 208 -27.04 -24.91 17.57
C ALA A 208 -28.34 -24.14 17.28
N LEU A 209 -28.33 -23.30 16.24
CA LEU A 209 -29.51 -22.55 15.82
C LEU A 209 -30.48 -23.51 15.14
N GLU A 210 -31.70 -23.61 15.67
CA GLU A 210 -32.79 -24.38 15.06
C GLU A 210 -33.24 -23.71 13.74
N ASP A 211 -33.69 -24.52 12.77
CA ASP A 211 -34.28 -24.00 11.54
C ASP A 211 -35.62 -23.33 11.87
N ASP A 212 -35.68 -22.00 11.77
CA ASP A 212 -36.96 -21.29 11.67
C ASP A 212 -37.63 -21.74 10.36
N VAL A 213 -38.67 -22.57 10.49
CA VAL A 213 -39.55 -23.08 9.42
C VAL A 213 -40.31 -21.95 8.74
#